data_AF-A0A3M1QKB9-F1
#
_entry.id   AF-A0A3M1QKB9-F1
#
_cell.length_a   1.000
_cell.length_b   1.000
_cell.length_c   1.000
_cell.angle_alpha   90.00
_cell.angle_beta   90.00
_cell.angle_gamma   90.00
#
_symmetry.space_group_name_H-M   'P 1'
#
loop_
_entity.id
_entity.type
_entity.pdbx_description
1 polymer ?
#
loop_
_entity_poly.entity_id
_entity_poly.type
_entity_poly.pdbx_seq_one_letter_code
_entity_poly.pdbx_strand_id
1 'polypeptide(L)'
;MTNIDALEEITTELINTFEITSPPVPVEVMLKEPLEGMWEEVDINKLSGTFLKIKDVHSPRMSLARLLARHIVYSDWGKERNLLTLVPDEDAIHTFARMLIMPRNLLDKMQNNARTPVSVSMQFEVPEEDARIRLQEISQT
;
A
#
# COMPACT_ATOMS: atom_id res chain seq x y z
N MET A 1 -3.15 -17.56 8.88
CA MET A 1 -2.19 -16.58 9.43
C MET A 1 -1.46 -16.00 8.25
N THR A 2 -1.63 -14.70 8.00
CA THR A 2 -1.04 -14.00 6.86
C THR A 2 0.48 -14.10 6.93
N ASN A 3 1.12 -14.58 5.87
CA ASN A 3 2.58 -14.62 5.80
C ASN A 3 3.09 -13.21 5.46
N ILE A 4 3.43 -12.45 6.50
CA ILE A 4 3.83 -11.04 6.40
C ILE A 4 5.13 -10.88 5.59
N ASP A 5 6.11 -11.75 5.79
CA ASP A 5 7.39 -11.67 5.07
C ASP A 5 7.20 -11.85 3.57
N ALA A 6 6.36 -12.80 3.16
CA ALA A 6 6.02 -13.00 1.75
C ALA A 6 5.32 -11.77 1.14
N LEU A 7 4.43 -11.10 1.90
CA LEU A 7 3.80 -9.86 1.43
C LEU A 7 4.79 -8.69 1.35
N GLU A 8 5.79 -8.63 2.24
CA GLU A 8 6.85 -7.62 2.18
C GLU A 8 7.78 -7.83 0.98
N GLU A 9 8.09 -9.09 0.65
CA GLU A 9 8.83 -9.43 -0.57
C GLU A 9 8.07 -8.98 -1.83
N ILE A 10 6.78 -9.31 -1.92
CA ILE A 10 5.93 -8.90 -3.04
C ILE A 10 5.78 -7.37 -3.11
N THR A 11 5.63 -6.72 -1.95
CA THR A 11 5.59 -5.27 -1.88
C THR A 11 6.91 -4.68 -2.39
N THR A 12 8.04 -5.22 -1.97
CA THR A 12 9.37 -4.76 -2.41
C THR A 12 9.54 -4.97 -3.91
N GLU A 13 9.08 -6.10 -4.45
CA GLU A 13 9.04 -6.37 -5.89
C GLU A 13 8.25 -5.27 -6.62
N LEU A 14 7.04 -4.95 -6.18
CA LEU A 14 6.20 -3.90 -6.78
C LEU A 14 6.91 -2.53 -6.75
N ILE A 15 7.43 -2.14 -5.59
CA ILE A 15 8.12 -0.86 -5.41
C ILE A 15 9.33 -0.75 -6.34
N ASN A 16 10.09 -1.83 -6.52
CA ASN A 16 11.22 -1.86 -7.44
C ASN A 16 10.78 -1.86 -8.91
N THR A 17 9.71 -2.60 -9.24
CA THR A 17 9.20 -2.71 -10.62
C THR A 17 8.67 -1.36 -11.13
N PHE A 18 8.05 -0.57 -10.25
CA PHE A 18 7.62 0.79 -10.54
C PHE A 18 8.72 1.84 -10.30
N GLU A 19 9.96 1.42 -10.01
CA GLU A 19 11.12 2.29 -9.79
C GLU A 19 10.90 3.35 -8.69
N ILE A 20 10.11 3.03 -7.67
CA ILE A 20 9.76 3.95 -6.59
C ILE A 20 10.92 3.99 -5.60
N THR A 21 11.67 5.08 -5.62
CA THR A 21 12.89 5.24 -4.80
C THR A 21 12.69 6.05 -3.52
N SER A 22 11.63 6.86 -3.46
CA SER A 22 11.28 7.71 -2.32
C SER A 22 9.77 7.85 -2.17
N PRO A 23 9.26 8.07 -0.95
CA PRO A 23 7.88 8.46 -0.75
C PRO A 23 7.58 9.88 -1.26
N PRO A 24 6.30 10.24 -1.49
CA PRO A 24 5.12 9.38 -1.34
C PRO A 24 5.00 8.32 -2.44
N VAL A 25 4.46 7.15 -2.11
CA VAL A 25 4.18 6.09 -3.10
C VAL A 25 3.06 6.57 -4.04
N PRO A 26 3.23 6.52 -5.37
CA PRO A 26 2.29 7.10 -6.33
C PRO A 26 1.13 6.14 -6.64
N VAL A 27 0.30 5.82 -5.63
CA VAL A 27 -0.80 4.82 -5.74
C VAL A 27 -1.81 5.14 -6.85
N GLU A 28 -2.05 6.43 -7.12
CA GLU A 28 -2.91 6.91 -8.20
C GLU A 28 -2.34 6.55 -9.58
N VAL A 29 -1.03 6.77 -9.76
CA VAL A 29 -0.32 6.45 -11.01
C VAL A 29 -0.28 4.94 -11.18
N MET A 30 0.02 4.18 -10.14
CA MET A 30 0.00 2.72 -10.21
C MET A 30 -1.38 2.17 -10.64
N LEU A 31 -2.46 2.71 -10.07
CA LEU A 31 -3.83 2.32 -10.46
C LEU A 31 -4.16 2.63 -11.92
N LYS A 32 -3.77 3.81 -12.39
CA LYS A 32 -4.09 4.31 -13.73
C LYS A 32 -3.17 3.75 -14.81
N GLU A 33 -1.91 3.51 -14.48
CA GLU A 33 -0.85 3.17 -15.43
C GLU A 33 -0.12 1.90 -14.95
N PRO A 34 -0.82 0.74 -14.88
CA PRO A 34 -0.17 -0.53 -14.58
C PRO A 34 0.82 -0.91 -15.69
N LEU A 35 1.86 -1.65 -15.32
CA LEU A 35 2.76 -2.25 -16.30
C LEU A 35 2.08 -3.42 -17.01
N GLU A 36 2.62 -3.79 -18.17
CA GLU A 36 2.08 -4.88 -18.98
C GLU A 36 1.97 -6.18 -18.19
N GLY A 37 0.80 -6.82 -18.26
CA GLY A 37 0.53 -8.09 -17.59
C GLY A 37 0.20 -7.98 -16.09
N MET A 38 0.01 -6.77 -15.54
CA MET A 38 -0.35 -6.58 -14.14
C MET A 38 -1.88 -6.60 -13.89
N TRP A 39 -2.50 -5.46 -13.63
CA TRP A 39 -3.95 -5.29 -13.46
C TRP A 39 -4.52 -4.42 -14.58
N GLU A 40 -5.85 -4.37 -14.69
CA GLU A 40 -6.55 -3.46 -15.59
C GLU A 40 -6.45 -2.02 -15.08
N GLU A 41 -6.20 -1.08 -15.98
CA GLU A 41 -6.20 0.36 -15.69
C GLU A 41 -7.52 0.78 -15.01
N VAL A 42 -7.38 1.55 -13.93
CA VAL A 42 -8.51 2.07 -13.16
C VAL A 42 -8.69 3.56 -13.40
N ASP A 43 -9.83 3.94 -13.96
CA ASP A 43 -10.21 5.35 -14.11
C ASP A 43 -10.71 5.93 -12.78
N ILE A 44 -9.79 6.57 -12.05
CA ILE A 44 -10.04 7.14 -10.72
C ILE A 44 -11.11 8.25 -10.76
N ASN A 45 -11.29 8.94 -11.90
CA ASN A 45 -12.26 10.02 -12.02
C ASN A 45 -13.71 9.52 -11.91
N LYS A 46 -13.95 8.23 -12.21
CA LYS A 46 -15.26 7.59 -12.09
C LYS A 46 -15.62 7.13 -10.68
N LEU A 47 -14.67 7.18 -9.73
CA LEU A 47 -14.87 6.72 -8.35
C LEU A 47 -15.53 7.79 -7.44
N SER A 48 -15.87 8.95 -7.98
CA SER A 48 -16.16 10.22 -7.30
C SER A 48 -17.43 10.29 -6.44
N GLY A 49 -18.11 9.18 -6.12
CA GLY A 49 -19.37 9.19 -5.37
C GLY A 49 -19.30 8.79 -3.88
N THR A 50 -18.42 7.87 -3.50
CA THR A 50 -18.63 7.07 -2.26
C THR A 50 -17.46 7.07 -1.28
N PHE A 51 -16.31 7.62 -1.66
CA PHE A 51 -15.03 7.39 -0.95
C PHE A 51 -14.71 8.36 0.21
N LEU A 52 -15.47 9.42 0.41
CA LEU A 52 -15.05 10.53 1.26
C LEU A 52 -15.83 10.61 2.58
N LYS A 53 -15.59 9.66 3.49
CA LYS A 53 -15.70 9.96 4.93
C LYS A 53 -14.40 10.66 5.35
N ILE A 54 -14.37 11.98 5.19
CA ILE A 54 -13.20 12.81 5.51
C ILE A 54 -13.11 12.95 7.04
N LYS A 55 -12.35 12.04 7.68
CA LYS A 55 -11.89 12.26 9.06
C LYS A 55 -10.50 12.89 9.10
N ASP A 56 -9.70 12.65 8.07
CA ASP A 56 -8.30 13.08 7.94
C ASP A 56 -8.02 13.46 6.47
N VAL A 57 -7.14 14.45 6.23
CA VAL A 57 -6.74 14.94 4.91
C VAL A 57 -6.10 13.84 4.04
N HIS A 58 -5.46 12.85 4.66
CA HIS A 58 -4.81 11.73 3.98
C HIS A 58 -5.72 10.48 3.86
N SER A 59 -6.93 10.50 4.43
CA SER A 59 -7.90 9.39 4.31
C SER A 59 -8.18 8.95 2.86
N PRO A 60 -8.29 9.87 1.87
CA PRO A 60 -8.53 9.48 0.48
C PRO A 60 -7.41 8.62 -0.11
N ARG A 61 -6.13 8.92 0.19
CA ARG A 61 -4.98 8.14 -0.29
C ARG A 61 -4.98 6.71 0.24
N MET A 62 -5.33 6.51 1.51
CA MET A 62 -5.48 5.15 2.04
C MET A 62 -6.64 4.38 1.39
N SER A 63 -7.72 5.05 1.01
CA SER A 63 -8.79 4.40 0.24
C SER A 63 -8.32 3.96 -1.15
N LEU A 64 -7.51 4.77 -1.81
CA LEU A 64 -6.89 4.42 -3.09
C LEU A 64 -5.88 3.28 -2.93
N ALA A 65 -5.08 3.27 -1.86
CA ALA A 65 -4.19 2.16 -1.55
C ALA A 65 -4.95 0.84 -1.34
N ARG A 66 -6.11 0.87 -0.67
CA ARG A 66 -6.99 -0.31 -0.55
C ARG A 66 -7.57 -0.75 -1.89
N LEU A 67 -7.95 0.19 -2.75
CA LEU A 67 -8.41 -0.12 -4.09
C LEU A 67 -7.30 -0.81 -4.90
N LEU A 68 -6.09 -0.23 -4.89
CA LEU A 68 -4.91 -0.80 -5.52
C LEU A 68 -4.62 -2.21 -5.02
N ALA A 69 -4.62 -2.42 -3.69
CA ALA A 69 -4.43 -3.73 -3.09
C ALA A 69 -5.42 -4.78 -3.63
N ARG A 70 -6.72 -4.42 -3.74
CA ARG A 70 -7.73 -5.32 -4.34
C ARG A 70 -7.42 -5.63 -5.79
N HIS A 71 -7.12 -4.62 -6.61
CA HIS A 71 -6.82 -4.82 -8.02
C HIS A 71 -5.59 -5.72 -8.22
N ILE A 72 -4.54 -5.52 -7.42
CA ILE A 72 -3.36 -6.38 -7.43
C ILE A 72 -3.75 -7.82 -7.04
N VAL A 73 -4.42 -8.01 -5.90
CA VAL A 73 -4.76 -9.36 -5.39
C VAL A 73 -5.63 -10.16 -6.36
N TYR A 74 -6.60 -9.52 -7.02
CA TYR A 74 -7.53 -10.20 -7.93
C TYR A 74 -7.07 -10.25 -9.39
N SER A 75 -5.99 -9.55 -9.74
CA SER A 75 -5.37 -9.62 -11.08
C SER A 75 -4.71 -10.97 -11.34
N ASP A 76 -4.41 -11.25 -12.61
CA ASP A 76 -3.68 -12.46 -12.98
C ASP A 76 -2.25 -12.43 -12.43
N TRP A 77 -1.59 -11.26 -12.43
CA TRP A 77 -0.30 -11.04 -11.79
C TRP A 77 -0.28 -11.39 -10.29
N GLY A 78 -1.36 -11.05 -9.59
CA GLY A 78 -1.51 -11.39 -8.17
C GLY A 78 -1.79 -12.86 -7.93
N LYS A 79 -2.59 -13.50 -8.79
CA LYS A 79 -2.84 -14.95 -8.74
C LYS A 79 -1.56 -15.76 -8.94
N GLU A 80 -0.70 -15.36 -9.88
CA GLU A 80 0.61 -15.98 -10.11
C GLU A 80 1.52 -15.93 -8.87
N ARG A 81 1.37 -14.89 -8.04
CA ARG A 81 2.07 -14.72 -6.75
C ARG A 81 1.30 -15.27 -5.55
N ASN A 82 0.24 -16.03 -5.79
CA ASN A 82 -0.60 -16.63 -4.76
C ASN A 82 -1.21 -15.59 -3.77
N LEU A 83 -1.43 -14.35 -4.22
CA LEU A 83 -1.93 -13.28 -3.36
C LEU A 83 -3.33 -13.53 -2.80
N LEU A 84 -4.17 -14.31 -3.50
CA LEU A 84 -5.48 -14.73 -2.97
C LEU A 84 -5.37 -15.56 -1.68
N THR A 85 -4.30 -16.33 -1.55
CA THR A 85 -4.05 -17.13 -0.33
C THR A 85 -3.39 -16.30 0.75
N LEU A 86 -2.49 -15.39 0.37
CA LEU A 86 -1.79 -14.50 1.30
C LEU A 86 -2.70 -13.40 1.85
N VAL A 87 -3.70 -12.98 1.07
CA VAL A 87 -4.64 -11.90 1.39
C VAL A 87 -6.08 -12.43 1.35
N PRO A 88 -6.47 -13.28 2.32
CA PRO A 88 -7.72 -14.04 2.25
C PRO A 88 -8.98 -13.22 2.60
N ASP A 89 -8.82 -12.09 3.29
CA ASP A 89 -9.91 -11.31 3.85
C ASP A 89 -9.64 -9.79 3.81
N GLU A 90 -10.63 -9.03 4.27
CA GLU A 90 -10.57 -7.56 4.26
C GLU A 90 -9.49 -7.00 5.19
N ASP A 91 -9.25 -7.64 6.34
CA ASP A 91 -8.22 -7.20 7.29
C ASP A 91 -6.82 -7.39 6.68
N ALA A 92 -6.63 -8.47 5.92
CA ALA A 92 -5.42 -8.68 5.12
C ALA A 92 -5.29 -7.66 3.98
N ILE A 93 -6.38 -7.26 3.31
CA ILE A 93 -6.36 -6.18 2.31
C ILE A 93 -5.91 -4.86 2.94
N HIS A 94 -6.41 -4.53 4.14
CA HIS A 94 -5.99 -3.33 4.86
C HIS A 94 -4.49 -3.37 5.20
N THR A 95 -4.00 -4.53 5.63
CA THR A 95 -2.58 -4.75 5.93
C THR A 95 -1.71 -4.61 4.68
N PHE A 96 -2.10 -5.26 3.59
CA PHE A 96 -1.37 -5.17 2.32
C PHE A 96 -1.39 -3.74 1.76
N ALA A 97 -2.51 -3.03 1.85
CA ALA A 97 -2.59 -1.63 1.46
C ALA A 97 -1.60 -0.74 2.23
N ARG A 98 -1.45 -0.94 3.55
CA ARG A 98 -0.43 -0.24 4.36
C ARG A 98 0.98 -0.57 3.91
N MET A 99 1.26 -1.83 3.58
CA MET A 99 2.57 -2.23 3.05
C MET A 99 2.86 -1.55 1.72
N LEU A 100 1.90 -1.52 0.79
CA LEU A 100 2.07 -0.89 -0.52
C LEU A 100 2.38 0.60 -0.42
N ILE A 101 1.64 1.35 0.39
CA ILE A 101 1.80 2.81 0.50
C ILE A 101 2.92 3.22 1.47
N MET A 102 3.29 2.36 2.42
CA MET A 102 4.40 2.54 3.36
C MET A 102 5.30 1.27 3.38
N PRO A 103 6.04 1.03 2.29
CA PRO A 103 6.81 -0.20 2.14
C PRO A 103 8.04 -0.18 3.03
N ARG A 104 8.40 -1.35 3.56
CA ARG A 104 9.49 -1.48 4.56
C ARG A 104 10.80 -0.93 4.03
N ASN A 105 11.16 -1.24 2.78
CA ASN A 105 12.39 -0.78 2.15
C ASN A 105 12.50 0.76 2.05
N LEU A 106 11.40 1.50 2.02
CA LEU A 106 11.41 2.97 2.04
C LEU A 106 11.38 3.52 3.47
N LEU A 107 10.60 2.90 4.36
CA LEU A 107 10.65 3.22 5.79
C LEU A 107 12.06 3.00 6.35
N ASP A 108 12.78 1.99 5.85
CA ASP A 108 14.14 1.68 6.26
C ASP A 108 15.17 2.76 5.95
N LYS A 109 14.87 3.61 4.96
CA LYS A 109 15.70 4.77 4.61
C LYS A 109 15.51 5.94 5.57
N MET A 110 14.45 5.93 6.39
CA MET A 110 14.27 6.93 7.45
C MET A 110 15.22 6.63 8.60
N GLN A 111 15.80 7.68 9.20
CA GLN A 111 16.59 7.55 10.43
C GLN A 111 15.72 6.92 11.54
N ASN A 112 16.25 5.95 12.27
CA ASN A 112 15.48 5.18 13.27
C ASN A 112 14.79 6.08 14.32
N ASN A 113 15.48 7.12 14.78
CA ASN A 113 14.95 8.09 15.75
C ASN A 113 13.87 9.03 15.15
N ALA A 114 13.74 9.07 13.83
CA ALA A 114 12.77 9.86 13.10
C ALA A 114 11.59 9.01 12.59
N ARG A 115 11.48 7.72 12.95
CA ARG A 115 10.33 6.87 12.59
C ARG A 115 9.21 7.00 13.61
N THR A 116 8.60 8.18 13.67
CA THR A 116 7.39 8.43 14.47
C THR A 116 6.13 8.38 13.59
N PRO A 117 4.94 8.10 14.15
CA PRO A 117 3.69 8.14 13.38
C PRO A 117 3.50 9.46 12.63
N VAL A 118 3.76 10.60 13.28
CA VAL A 118 3.66 11.94 12.71
C VAL A 118 4.59 12.11 11.50
N SER A 119 5.88 11.78 11.65
CA SER A 119 6.84 11.88 10.55
C SER A 119 6.54 10.95 9.38
N VAL A 120 6.06 9.73 9.64
CA VAL A 120 5.68 8.78 8.59
C VAL A 120 4.43 9.27 7.87
N SER A 121 3.44 9.75 8.62
CA SER A 121 2.22 10.37 8.07
C SER A 121 2.55 11.51 7.12
N MET A 122 3.40 12.45 7.53
CA MET A 122 3.81 13.57 6.69
C MET A 122 4.61 13.13 5.46
N GLN A 123 5.53 12.18 5.62
CA GLN A 123 6.44 11.79 4.54
C GLN A 123 5.77 10.88 3.48
N PHE A 124 4.88 9.97 3.91
CA PHE A 124 4.18 9.03 3.03
C PHE A 124 2.77 9.51 2.64
N GLU A 125 2.32 10.62 3.23
CA GLU A 125 1.01 11.22 3.01
C GLU A 125 -0.14 10.25 3.31
N VAL A 126 -0.12 9.70 4.53
CA VAL A 126 -1.11 8.74 5.05
C VAL A 126 -1.66 9.21 6.40
N PRO A 127 -2.84 8.76 6.84
CA PRO A 127 -3.34 9.03 8.19
C PRO A 127 -2.34 8.57 9.26
N GLU A 128 -2.20 9.36 10.31
CA GLU A 128 -1.26 9.07 11.41
C GLU A 128 -1.55 7.71 12.08
N GLU A 129 -2.83 7.33 12.16
CA GLU A 129 -3.22 6.04 12.72
C GLU A 129 -2.72 4.85 11.89
N ASP A 130 -2.80 4.93 10.56
CA ASP A 130 -2.26 3.88 9.68
C ASP A 130 -0.73 3.83 9.78
N ALA A 131 -0.06 4.99 9.88
CA ALA A 131 1.38 5.06 10.11
C ALA A 131 1.77 4.41 11.46
N ARG A 132 1.00 4.66 12.52
CA ARG A 132 1.20 4.04 13.84
C ARG A 132 1.09 2.52 13.76
N ILE A 133 0.05 2.00 13.10
CA ILE A 133 -0.14 0.56 12.93
C ILE A 133 1.01 -0.04 12.12
N ARG A 134 1.43 0.60 11.02
CA ARG A 134 2.52 0.12 10.18
C ARG A 134 3.85 0.02 10.92
N LEU A 135 4.18 1.00 11.75
CA LEU A 135 5.39 0.97 12.59
C LEU A 135 5.35 -0.18 13.61
N GLN A 136 4.16 -0.52 14.14
CA GLN A 136 3.99 -1.67 15.03
C GLN A 136 4.20 -2.99 14.30
N GLU A 137 3.66 -3.14 13.08
CA GLU A 137 3.84 -4.34 12.24
C GLU A 137 5.33 -4.62 11.97
N ILE A 138 6.09 -3.59 11.56
CA ILE A 138 7.53 -3.74 11.25
C ILE A 138 8.36 -4.04 12.49
N SER A 139 7.96 -3.54 13.67
CA SER A 139 8.68 -3.82 14.91
C SER A 139 8.53 -5.26 15.40
N GLN A 140 7.58 -6.01 14.84
CA GLN A 140 7.25 -7.39 15.22
C GLN A 140 7.80 -8.45 14.24
N THR A 141 8.43 -8.02 13.14
CA THR A 141 9.01 -8.89 12.11
C THR A 141 10.52 -8.78 12.12
#